data_AF-A0A3P1WS06-F1
#
_entry.id   AF-A0A3P1WS06-F1
#
_cell.length_a   1.000
_cell.length_b   1.000
_cell.length_c   1.000
_cell.angle_alpha   90.00
_cell.angle_beta   90.00
_cell.angle_gamma   90.00
#
_symmetry.space_group_name_H-M   'P 1'
#
loop_
_entity.id
_entity.type
_entity.pdbx_description
1 polymer ?
#
loop_
_entity_poly.entity_id
_entity_poly.type
_entity_poly.pdbx_seq_one_letter_code
_entity_poly.pdbx_strand_id
1 'polypeptide(L)'
;MIWYQYRSSRARRAVKGIDEQIRKAEDILAGRTTPKRNRFLQVKEATTSINRALEAKARALAGWKGYITNLPDPTPDFVINAYHQLWQIEKSFRMSKSDLAARPIYHHKRDSKNAHLTIVFAALAIARWLETRTKVSIRHLVNTLRRSAPSPSKPATTSSPPKTPSPKHD
;
A
#
# COMPACT_ATOMS: atom_id res chain seq x y z
N MET A 1 -16.54 21.05 -0.62
CA MET A 1 -16.96 21.05 0.80
C MET A 1 -15.90 20.38 1.68
N ILE A 2 -15.75 20.82 2.94
CA ILE A 2 -14.84 20.18 3.91
C ILE A 2 -15.66 19.66 5.10
N TRP A 3 -15.47 18.39 5.44
CA TRP A 3 -16.10 17.74 6.59
C TRP A 3 -15.05 17.33 7.62
N TYR A 4 -15.38 17.44 8.90
CA TYR A 4 -14.48 17.07 9.99
C TYR A 4 -15.07 15.93 10.81
N GLN A 5 -14.22 14.96 11.17
CA GLN A 5 -14.57 13.89 12.11
C GLN A 5 -13.55 13.84 13.23
N TYR A 6 -14.04 13.92 14.47
CA TYR A 6 -13.24 13.62 15.65
C TYR A 6 -13.35 12.14 16.03
N ARG A 7 -12.23 11.52 16.45
CA ARG A 7 -12.22 10.20 17.09
C ARG A 7 -11.23 10.15 18.25
N SER A 8 -11.69 9.72 19.43
CA SER A 8 -10.86 9.57 20.63
C SER A 8 -9.72 8.56 20.46
N SER A 9 -9.99 7.44 19.77
CA SER A 9 -8.95 6.43 19.46
C SER A 9 -7.88 6.94 18.50
N ARG A 10 -8.20 7.94 17.67
CA ARG A 10 -7.23 8.64 16.82
C ARG A 10 -6.45 9.65 17.66
N ALA A 11 -7.11 10.42 18.52
CA ALA A 11 -6.46 11.36 19.42
C ALA A 11 -5.39 10.68 20.26
N ARG A 12 -5.71 9.56 20.92
CA ARG A 12 -4.74 8.77 21.71
C ARG A 12 -3.51 8.35 20.91
N ARG A 13 -3.70 7.84 19.69
CA ARG A 13 -2.61 7.43 18.80
C ARG A 13 -1.77 8.62 18.32
N ALA A 14 -2.43 9.73 18.00
CA ALA A 14 -1.76 10.96 17.56
C ALA A 14 -0.90 11.54 18.68
N VAL A 15 -1.42 11.63 19.90
CA VAL A 15 -0.67 12.10 21.09
C VAL A 15 0.56 11.24 21.32
N LYS A 16 0.42 9.90 21.34
CA LYS A 16 1.55 8.99 21.47
C LYS A 16 2.62 9.22 20.39
N GLY A 17 2.20 9.37 19.13
CA GLY A 17 3.11 9.65 18.02
C GLY A 17 3.80 11.02 18.13
N ILE A 18 3.11 12.03 18.66
CA ILE A 18 3.70 13.35 18.96
C ILE A 18 4.76 13.20 20.06
N ASP A 19 4.43 12.53 21.17
CA ASP A 19 5.36 12.33 22.29
C ASP A 19 6.64 11.59 21.84
N GLU A 20 6.49 10.55 21.01
CA GLU A 20 7.64 9.84 20.43
C GLU A 20 8.51 10.73 19.53
N GLN A 21 7.90 11.63 18.77
CA GLN A 21 8.63 12.57 17.92
C GLN A 21 9.33 13.67 18.73
N ILE A 22 8.72 14.14 19.82
CA ILE A 22 9.35 15.10 20.74
C ILE A 22 10.53 14.45 21.44
N ARG A 23 10.37 13.23 21.99
CA ARG A 23 11.48 12.49 22.61
C ARG A 23 12.67 12.33 21.66
N LYS A 24 12.41 11.97 20.40
CA LYS A 24 13.46 11.88 19.37
C LYS A 24 14.11 13.23 19.06
N ALA A 25 13.36 14.33 19.11
CA ALA A 25 13.91 15.67 18.93
C ALA A 25 14.84 16.03 20.10
N GLU A 26 14.43 15.70 21.34
CA GLU A 26 15.22 15.90 22.56
C GLU A 26 16.51 15.07 22.54
N ASP A 27 16.43 13.80 22.12
CA ASP A 27 17.61 12.93 21.97
C ASP A 27 18.60 13.45 20.92
N ILE A 28 18.12 14.08 19.84
CA ILE A 28 18.97 14.74 18.82
C ILE A 28 19.64 15.99 19.41
N LEU A 29 18.92 16.82 20.16
CA LEU A 29 19.49 18.00 20.80
C LEU A 29 20.52 17.64 21.88
N ALA A 30 20.30 16.54 22.60
CA ALA A 30 21.22 16.00 23.59
C ALA A 30 22.43 15.27 22.97
N GLY A 31 22.55 15.19 21.64
CA GLY A 31 23.65 14.51 20.95
C GLY A 31 23.65 12.98 21.09
N ARG A 32 22.56 12.37 21.59
CA ARG A 32 22.45 10.92 21.80
C ARG A 32 22.14 10.14 20.53
N THR A 33 21.67 10.82 19.48
CA THR A 33 21.26 10.20 18.22
C THR A 33 21.70 11.08 17.06
N THR A 34 22.02 10.45 15.92
CA THR A 34 22.39 11.18 14.70
C THR A 34 21.24 12.08 14.24
N PRO A 35 21.54 13.32 13.80
CA PRO A 35 20.52 14.27 13.41
C PRO A 35 19.78 13.77 12.17
N LYS A 36 18.52 13.39 12.36
CA LYS A 36 17.58 13.05 11.28
C LYS A 36 16.46 14.08 11.24
N ARG A 37 15.90 14.32 10.05
CA ARG A 37 14.80 15.29 9.87
C ARG A 37 13.64 14.96 10.81
N ASN A 38 13.34 15.87 11.73
CA ASN A 38 12.21 15.79 12.65
C ASN A 38 11.34 17.03 12.49
N ARG A 39 10.01 16.85 12.43
CA ARG A 39 9.04 17.93 12.18
C ARG A 39 9.02 19.00 13.29
N PHE A 40 9.39 18.64 14.51
CA PHE A 40 9.36 19.56 15.65
C PHE A 40 10.70 20.26 15.91
N LEU A 41 11.75 19.97 15.14
CA LEU A 41 13.00 20.71 15.23
C LEU A 41 12.89 22.00 14.41
N GLN A 42 13.35 23.09 15.00
CA GLN A 42 13.47 24.39 14.37
C GLN A 42 14.92 24.84 14.43
N VAL A 43 15.49 25.16 13.26
CA VAL A 43 16.81 25.74 13.13
C VAL A 43 16.62 27.25 12.95
N LYS A 44 17.18 28.06 13.86
CA LYS A 44 17.28 29.51 13.72
C LYS A 44 18.75 29.89 13.82
N GLU A 45 19.30 30.50 12.78
CA GLU A 45 20.62 31.16 12.79
C GLU A 45 21.71 30.33 13.52
N ALA A 46 21.84 29.06 13.12
CA ALA A 46 22.75 28.05 13.68
C ALA A 46 22.37 27.37 15.01
N THR A 47 21.31 27.79 15.70
CA THR A 47 20.79 27.09 16.89
C THR A 47 19.62 26.18 16.53
N THR A 48 19.71 24.90 16.90
CA THR A 48 18.59 23.96 16.79
C THR A 48 17.81 23.93 18.10
N SER A 49 16.49 24.11 18.04
CA SER A 49 15.59 24.10 19.19
C SER A 49 14.30 23.35 18.88
N ILE A 50 13.48 23.08 19.90
CA ILE A 50 12.17 22.44 19.71
C ILE A 50 11.10 23.51 19.49
N ASN A 51 10.34 23.35 18.41
CA ASN A 51 9.20 24.21 18.11
C ASN A 51 7.97 23.82 18.97
N ARG A 52 7.91 24.39 20.18
CA ARG A 52 6.79 24.15 21.13
C ARG A 52 5.45 24.70 20.63
N ALA A 53 5.44 25.74 19.79
CA ALA A 53 4.20 26.24 19.18
C ALA A 53 3.59 25.23 18.19
N LEU A 54 4.43 24.57 17.39
CA LEU A 54 4.00 23.52 16.47
C LEU A 54 3.56 22.26 17.22
N GLU A 55 4.21 21.94 18.35
CA GLU A 55 3.76 20.90 19.27
C GLU A 55 2.35 21.17 19.80
N ALA A 56 2.12 22.35 20.39
CA ALA A 56 0.81 22.73 20.94
C ALA A 56 -0.29 22.67 19.87
N LYS A 57 -0.03 23.18 18.67
CA LYS A 57 -0.96 23.10 17.53
C LYS A 57 -1.25 21.65 17.12
N ALA A 58 -0.22 20.80 17.08
CA ALA A 58 -0.38 19.40 16.74
C ALA A 58 -1.20 18.63 17.79
N ARG A 59 -1.01 18.93 19.08
CA ARG A 59 -1.80 18.36 20.18
C ARG A 59 -3.25 18.84 20.12
N ALA A 60 -3.49 20.13 19.87
CA ALA A 60 -4.85 20.68 19.73
C ALA A 60 -5.65 20.05 18.57
N LEU A 61 -4.97 19.74 17.46
CA LEU A 61 -5.57 19.08 16.30
C LEU A 61 -5.61 17.55 16.42
N ALA A 62 -5.13 16.96 17.51
CA ALA A 62 -5.08 15.52 17.68
C ALA A 62 -6.50 14.92 17.69
N GLY A 63 -6.73 13.95 16.81
CA GLY A 63 -8.02 13.25 16.72
C GLY A 63 -8.97 13.80 15.67
N TRP A 64 -8.72 15.00 15.15
CA TRP A 64 -9.46 15.55 14.02
C TRP A 64 -8.96 14.98 12.69
N LYS A 65 -9.88 14.67 11.78
CA LYS A 65 -9.59 14.34 10.38
C LYS A 65 -10.53 15.13 9.48
N GLY A 66 -9.94 15.84 8.52
CA GLY A 66 -10.67 16.51 7.44
C GLY A 66 -10.89 15.57 6.26
N TYR A 67 -12.06 15.69 5.62
CA TYR A 67 -12.43 15.04 4.39
C TYR A 67 -12.86 16.13 3.40
N ILE A 68 -12.25 16.13 2.22
CA ILE A 68 -12.51 17.14 1.19
C ILE A 68 -13.21 16.45 0.03
N THR A 69 -14.31 17.02 -0.44
CA THR A 69 -15.06 16.47 -1.58
C THR A 69 -15.51 17.58 -2.52
N ASN A 70 -15.54 17.24 -3.81
CA ASN A 70 -16.09 18.04 -4.91
C ASN A 70 -17.50 17.61 -5.32
N LEU A 71 -18.11 16.62 -4.64
CA LEU A 71 -19.48 16.22 -4.91
C LEU A 71 -20.46 17.34 -4.55
N PRO A 72 -21.53 17.56 -5.33
CA PRO A 72 -22.62 18.46 -4.97
C PRO A 72 -23.46 17.83 -3.85
N ASP A 73 -23.79 18.63 -2.83
CA ASP A 73 -24.65 18.30 -1.69
C ASP A 73 -24.51 16.90 -1.06
N PRO A 74 -23.28 16.41 -0.77
CA PRO A 74 -23.11 15.08 -0.21
C PRO A 74 -23.37 15.13 1.30
N THR A 75 -24.00 14.08 1.84
CA THR A 75 -24.10 13.95 3.30
C THR A 75 -22.72 13.65 3.90
N PRO A 76 -22.41 14.15 5.11
CA PRO A 76 -21.14 13.87 5.79
C PRO A 76 -20.85 12.38 5.91
N ASP A 77 -21.86 11.59 6.28
CA ASP A 77 -21.74 10.14 6.46
C ASP A 77 -21.41 9.42 5.16
N PHE A 78 -22.00 9.84 4.04
CA PHE A 78 -21.67 9.28 2.73
C PHE A 78 -20.20 9.49 2.39
N VAL A 79 -19.70 10.73 2.54
CA VAL A 79 -18.30 11.07 2.25
C VAL A 79 -17.36 10.26 3.14
N ILE A 80 -17.61 10.24 4.45
CA ILE A 80 -16.75 9.53 5.41
C ILE A 80 -16.72 8.03 5.09
N ASN A 81 -17.87 7.42 4.79
CA ASN A 81 -17.96 6.00 4.46
C ASN A 81 -17.31 5.66 3.11
N ALA A 82 -17.47 6.49 2.08
CA ALA A 82 -16.78 6.33 0.81
C ALA A 82 -15.26 6.34 0.99
N TYR A 83 -14.74 7.27 1.81
CA TYR A 83 -13.31 7.28 2.17
C TYR A 83 -12.88 6.07 2.99
N HIS A 84 -13.74 5.46 3.80
CA HIS A 84 -13.44 4.20 4.48
C HIS A 84 -13.34 3.01 3.51
N GLN A 85 -14.10 3.03 2.42
CA GLN A 85 -14.02 2.00 1.38
C GLN A 85 -12.72 2.07 0.57
N LEU A 86 -12.00 3.20 0.59
CA LEU A 86 -10.68 3.30 -0.06
C LEU A 86 -9.68 2.24 0.44
N TRP A 87 -9.77 1.87 1.72
CA TRP A 87 -8.95 0.77 2.25
C TRP A 87 -9.26 -0.59 1.60
N GLN A 88 -10.50 -0.82 1.13
CA GLN A 88 -10.84 -2.03 0.38
C GLN A 88 -10.09 -2.09 -0.94
N ILE A 89 -9.86 -0.94 -1.58
CA ILE A 89 -9.06 -0.82 -2.79
C ILE A 89 -7.59 -1.17 -2.48
N GLU A 90 -7.00 -0.61 -1.43
CA GLU A 90 -5.64 -0.95 -1.00
C GLU A 90 -5.50 -2.45 -0.65
N LYS A 91 -6.49 -3.01 0.06
CA LYS A 91 -6.54 -4.44 0.36
C LYS A 91 -6.59 -5.28 -0.92
N SER A 92 -7.39 -4.88 -1.90
CA SER A 92 -7.46 -5.52 -3.23
C SER A 92 -6.09 -5.52 -3.91
N PHE A 93 -5.40 -4.38 -3.92
CA PHE A 93 -4.06 -4.25 -4.51
C PHE A 93 -2.99 -5.03 -3.74
N ARG A 94 -3.12 -5.13 -2.42
CA ARG A 94 -2.19 -5.92 -1.61
C ARG A 94 -2.34 -7.41 -1.90
N MET A 95 -3.58 -7.89 -1.99
CA MET A 95 -3.88 -9.27 -2.35
C MET A 95 -3.47 -9.57 -3.80
N SER A 96 -3.69 -8.66 -4.76
CA SER A 96 -3.25 -8.88 -6.13
C SER A 96 -1.72 -8.95 -6.27
N LYS A 97 -0.98 -8.22 -5.43
CA LYS A 97 0.49 -8.30 -5.41
C LYS A 97 1.01 -9.65 -4.90
N SER A 98 0.40 -10.24 -3.86
CA SER A 98 0.83 -11.54 -3.33
C SER A 98 0.25 -12.73 -4.10
N ASP A 99 -0.99 -12.62 -4.55
CA ASP A 99 -1.78 -13.76 -5.01
C ASP A 99 -1.88 -13.82 -6.54
N LEU A 100 -1.80 -12.67 -7.22
CA LEU A 100 -1.88 -12.53 -8.68
C LEU A 100 -0.54 -12.20 -9.33
N ALA A 101 0.57 -12.25 -8.58
CA ALA A 101 1.92 -11.92 -9.05
C ALA A 101 1.98 -10.59 -9.85
N ALA A 102 1.18 -9.60 -9.43
CA ALA A 102 0.94 -8.34 -10.14
C ALA A 102 2.17 -7.40 -10.22
N ARG A 103 3.37 -7.88 -9.89
CA ARG A 103 4.61 -7.13 -9.99
C ARG A 103 5.26 -7.54 -11.33
N PRO A 104 5.19 -6.71 -12.37
CA PRO A 104 5.92 -6.97 -13.61
C PRO A 104 7.41 -6.74 -13.36
N ILE A 105 8.09 -7.74 -12.78
CA ILE A 105 9.50 -7.65 -12.37
C ILE A 105 10.42 -7.72 -13.61
N TYR A 106 9.97 -8.32 -14.71
CA TYR A 106 10.80 -8.58 -15.90
C TYR A 106 10.20 -8.08 -17.23
N HIS A 107 9.15 -7.25 -17.21
CA HIS A 107 8.54 -6.73 -18.44
C HIS A 107 9.09 -5.34 -18.77
N HIS A 108 10.01 -5.27 -19.75
CA HIS A 108 10.58 -4.00 -20.21
C HIS A 108 9.72 -3.32 -21.29
N LYS A 109 8.96 -4.11 -22.08
CA LYS A 109 8.06 -3.61 -23.13
C LYS A 109 6.75 -3.06 -22.54
N ARG A 110 6.30 -1.90 -23.04
CA ARG A 110 5.06 -1.22 -22.60
C ARG A 110 3.83 -2.11 -22.75
N ASP A 111 3.74 -2.84 -23.86
CA ASP A 111 2.60 -3.72 -24.14
C ASP A 111 2.49 -4.88 -23.17
N SER A 112 3.62 -5.48 -22.77
CA SER A 112 3.64 -6.54 -21.75
C SER A 112 3.21 -6.03 -20.38
N LYS A 113 3.55 -4.78 -20.02
CA LYS A 113 3.07 -4.14 -18.77
C LYS A 113 1.56 -3.93 -18.84
N ASN A 114 1.06 -3.40 -19.96
CA ASN A 114 -0.37 -3.16 -20.16
C ASN A 114 -1.17 -4.46 -20.11
N ALA A 115 -0.75 -5.48 -20.86
CA ALA A 115 -1.42 -6.79 -20.87
C ALA A 115 -1.48 -7.42 -19.48
N HIS A 116 -0.35 -7.43 -18.76
CA HIS A 116 -0.29 -7.96 -17.40
C HIS A 116 -1.22 -7.19 -16.45
N LEU A 117 -1.21 -5.86 -16.52
CA LEU A 117 -2.07 -5.01 -15.69
C LEU A 117 -3.56 -5.26 -16.00
N THR A 118 -3.93 -5.36 -17.27
CA THR A 118 -5.29 -5.68 -17.71
C THR A 118 -5.75 -7.03 -17.18
N ILE A 119 -4.92 -8.08 -17.28
CA ILE A 119 -5.25 -9.42 -16.78
C ILE A 119 -5.42 -9.39 -15.25
N VAL A 120 -4.52 -8.73 -14.52
CA VAL A 120 -4.62 -8.58 -13.06
C VAL A 120 -5.89 -7.85 -12.65
N PHE A 121 -6.25 -6.77 -13.34
CA PHE A 121 -7.47 -6.02 -13.06
C PHE A 121 -8.73 -6.85 -13.36
N ALA A 122 -8.77 -7.56 -14.48
CA ALA A 122 -9.89 -8.45 -14.82
C ALA A 122 -10.06 -9.55 -13.77
N ALA A 123 -8.96 -10.22 -13.38
CA ALA A 123 -8.99 -11.25 -12.35
C ALA A 123 -9.45 -10.70 -10.99
N LEU A 124 -9.04 -9.48 -10.64
CA LEU A 124 -9.48 -8.81 -9.41
C LEU A 124 -10.97 -8.46 -9.43
N ALA A 125 -11.48 -8.00 -10.58
CA ALA A 125 -12.91 -7.71 -10.75
C ALA A 125 -13.76 -8.98 -10.60
N ILE A 126 -13.34 -10.10 -11.21
CA ILE A 126 -14.00 -11.40 -11.06
C ILE A 126 -13.98 -11.87 -9.61
N ALA A 127 -12.82 -11.80 -8.94
CA ALA A 127 -12.68 -12.19 -7.55
C ALA A 127 -13.60 -11.38 -6.61
N ARG A 128 -13.72 -10.07 -6.85
CA ARG A 128 -14.60 -9.17 -6.08
C ARG A 128 -16.08 -9.44 -6.35
N TRP A 129 -16.45 -9.74 -7.58
CA TRP A 129 -17.80 -10.14 -7.93
C TRP A 129 -18.20 -11.45 -7.22
N LEU A 130 -17.31 -12.45 -7.24
CA LEU A 130 -17.52 -13.72 -6.53
C LEU A 130 -17.64 -13.54 -5.02
N GLU A 131 -16.76 -12.73 -4.40
CA GLU A 131 -16.84 -12.41 -2.96
C GLU A 131 -18.18 -11.74 -2.62
N THR A 132 -18.68 -10.85 -3.48
CA THR A 132 -19.94 -10.13 -3.25
C THR A 132 -21.15 -11.06 -3.32
N ARG A 133 -21.15 -12.00 -4.28
CA ARG A 133 -22.22 -13.00 -4.50
C ARG A 133 -22.21 -14.10 -3.45
N THR A 134 -21.05 -14.64 -3.11
CA THR A 134 -20.92 -15.83 -2.25
C THR A 134 -20.68 -15.49 -0.78
N LYS A 135 -20.30 -14.24 -0.47
CA LYS A 135 -19.84 -13.80 0.87
C LYS A 135 -18.60 -14.54 1.38
N VAL A 136 -17.95 -15.34 0.55
CA VAL A 136 -16.70 -16.02 0.86
C VAL A 136 -15.53 -15.10 0.55
N SER A 137 -14.53 -15.05 1.45
CA SER A 137 -13.37 -14.19 1.25
C SER A 137 -12.59 -14.57 -0.02
N ILE A 138 -12.06 -13.55 -0.73
CA ILE A 138 -11.24 -13.78 -1.94
C ILE A 138 -10.10 -14.76 -1.68
N ARG A 139 -9.47 -14.72 -0.50
CA ARG A 139 -8.36 -15.63 -0.16
C ARG A 139 -8.80 -17.09 -0.18
N HIS A 140 -9.98 -17.36 0.38
CA HIS A 140 -10.53 -18.71 0.38
C HIS A 140 -10.90 -19.14 -1.05
N LEU A 141 -11.55 -18.27 -1.82
CA LEU A 141 -11.84 -18.53 -3.25
C LEU A 141 -10.58 -18.86 -4.05
N VAL A 142 -9.51 -18.05 -3.91
CA VAL A 142 -8.23 -18.29 -4.60
C VAL A 142 -7.60 -19.62 -4.17
N ASN A 143 -7.61 -19.95 -2.88
CA ASN A 143 -7.07 -21.21 -2.37
C ASN A 143 -7.85 -22.43 -2.89
N THR A 144 -9.19 -22.34 -2.90
CA THR A 144 -10.05 -23.41 -3.42
C THR A 144 -9.82 -23.60 -4.92
N LEU A 145 -9.80 -22.52 -5.70
CA LEU A 145 -9.56 -22.59 -7.14
C LEU A 145 -8.14 -23.09 -7.48
N ARG A 146 -7.12 -22.71 -6.71
CA ARG A 146 -5.75 -23.23 -6.88
C ARG A 146 -5.66 -24.73 -6.60
N ARG A 147 -6.44 -25.24 -5.64
CA ARG A 147 -6.50 -26.67 -5.33
C ARG A 147 -7.21 -27.47 -6.42
N SER A 148 -8.20 -26.87 -7.06
CA SER A 148 -8.97 -27.50 -8.15
C SER A 148 -8.33 -27.34 -9.53
N ALA A 149 -7.37 -26.42 -9.69
CA ALA A 149 -6.66 -26.23 -10.94
C ALA A 149 -5.70 -27.41 -11.19
N PRO A 150 -5.67 -27.98 -12.41
CA PRO A 150 -4.65 -28.97 -12.76
C PRO A 150 -3.26 -28.34 -12.61
N SER A 151 -2.32 -29.10 -12.05
CA SER A 151 -0.91 -28.68 -11.98
C SER A 151 -0.48 -28.20 -13.38
N PRO A 152 0.24 -27.07 -13.51
CA PRO A 152 0.83 -26.72 -14.79
C PRO A 152 1.68 -27.92 -15.22
N SER A 153 1.30 -28.53 -16.35
CA SER A 153 2.12 -29.55 -17.00
C SER A 153 3.49 -28.91 -17.20
N LYS A 154 4.55 -29.55 -16.67
CA LYS A 154 5.93 -29.14 -16.95
C LYS A 154 6.04 -28.87 -18.45
N PRO A 155 6.62 -27.74 -18.91
CA PRO A 155 6.88 -27.57 -20.32
C PRO A 155 7.71 -28.76 -20.77
N ALA A 156 7.26 -29.46 -21.81
CA ALA A 156 8.00 -30.56 -22.40
C ALA A 156 9.42 -30.06 -22.67
N THR A 157 10.41 -30.68 -22.06
CA THR A 157 11.81 -30.50 -22.44
C THR A 157 11.90 -30.83 -23.91
N THR A 158 12.02 -29.79 -24.75
CA THR A 158 12.37 -29.93 -26.15
C THR A 158 13.71 -30.65 -26.18
N SER A 159 13.69 -31.94 -26.51
CA SER A 159 14.91 -32.70 -26.80
C SER A 159 15.62 -31.99 -27.94
N SER A 160 16.81 -31.44 -27.68
CA SER A 160 17.69 -30.94 -28.72
C SER A 160 17.90 -32.03 -29.78
N PRO A 161 17.88 -31.69 -31.09
CA PRO A 161 18.13 -32.68 -32.13
C PRO A 161 19.54 -33.28 -32.00
N PRO A 162 19.76 -34.54 -32.43
CA PRO A 162 21.04 -35.21 -32.25
C PRO A 162 22.15 -34.46 -32.99
N LYS A 163 23.28 -34.22 -32.31
CA LYS A 163 24.48 -33.66 -32.94
C LYS A 163 25.01 -34.64 -33.98
N THR A 164 25.01 -34.25 -35.24
CA THR A 164 25.75 -34.94 -36.31
C THR A 164 27.26 -34.87 -35.98
N PRO A 165 28.01 -35.98 -36.03
CA PRO A 165 29.44 -35.95 -35.79
C PRO A 165 30.16 -35.22 -36.93
N SER A 166 31.02 -34.26 -36.59
CA SER A 166 31.89 -33.55 -37.53
C SER A 166 32.98 -34.48 -38.09
N PRO A 167 33.42 -34.30 -39.34
CA PRO A 167 34.41 -35.18 -39.96
C PRO A 167 35.79 -34.93 -39.35
N LYS A 168 36.54 -36.02 -39.14
CA LYS A 168 37.97 -35.95 -38.78
C LYS A 168 38.74 -35.53 -40.02
N HIS A 169 39.55 -34.49 -39.91
CA HIS A 169 40.58 -34.18 -40.89
C HIS A 169 41.83 -35.01 -40.56
N ASP A 170 42.30 -35.76 -41.54
CA ASP A 170 43.64 -36.36 -41.59
C ASP A 170 44.68 -35.30 -41.98
#